data_AF-S7HQ37-F1
#
_entry.id   AF-S7HQ37-F1
#
_cell.length_a   1.000
_cell.length_b   1.000
_cell.length_c   1.000
_cell.angle_alpha   90.00
_cell.angle_beta   90.00
_cell.angle_gamma   90.00
#
_symmetry.space_group_name_H-M   'P 1'
#
loop_
_entity.id
_entity.type
_entity.pdbx_description
1 polymer ?
#
loop_
_entity_poly.entity_id
_entity_poly.type
_entity_poly.pdbx_seq_one_letter_code
_entity_poly.pdbx_strand_id
1 'polypeptide(L)'
;MEFITLADITDNILTCRDCDVDYANDYLHRLAASFSLSDADIQLPPRLAIKQLGKAVACRECAASMVGSDTTVMVDGSRSEDIYFQKYKMYVQMAKDLESRLTYADFAVDGIDGSGKGGVGVIRLSRA
;
A
#
# COMPACT_ATOMS: atom_id res chain seq x y z
N MET A 1 7.78 1.11 -11.42
CA MET A 1 7.77 2.52 -11.00
C MET A 1 8.11 2.57 -9.52
N GLU A 2 8.92 3.51 -9.05
CA GLU A 2 9.39 3.53 -7.65
C GLU A 2 8.66 4.60 -6.83
N PHE A 3 7.84 4.18 -5.87
CA PHE A 3 7.10 5.05 -4.96
C PHE A 3 7.76 5.10 -3.57
N ILE A 4 8.30 3.98 -3.13
CA ILE A 4 9.01 3.81 -1.86
C ILE A 4 10.31 3.05 -2.05
N THR A 5 11.22 3.28 -1.12
CA THR A 5 12.52 2.59 -1.01
C THR A 5 12.62 1.88 0.35
N LEU A 6 13.62 1.02 0.52
CA LEU A 6 13.90 0.41 1.83
C LEU A 6 14.17 1.45 2.93
N ALA A 7 14.76 2.60 2.59
CA ALA A 7 15.03 3.68 3.53
C ALA A 7 13.75 4.32 4.10
N ASP A 8 12.61 4.12 3.43
CA ASP A 8 11.32 4.62 3.91
C ASP A 8 10.69 3.70 4.97
N ILE A 9 11.15 2.45 5.09
CA ILE A 9 10.64 1.49 6.07
C ILE A 9 11.14 1.86 7.48
N THR A 10 10.22 1.92 8.43
CA THR A 10 10.49 2.37 9.81
C THR A 10 10.10 1.35 10.88
N ASP A 11 9.77 0.12 10.49
CA ASP A 11 9.48 -0.93 11.45
C ASP A 11 10.78 -1.50 12.02
N ASN A 12 10.87 -1.61 13.35
CA ASN A 12 12.08 -2.06 14.04
C ASN A 12 12.11 -3.59 14.28
N ILE A 13 11.04 -4.30 13.92
CA ILE A 13 10.92 -5.76 14.07
C ILE A 13 11.07 -6.44 12.71
N LEU A 14 10.44 -5.88 11.69
CA LEU A 14 10.51 -6.39 10.33
C LEU A 14 11.75 -5.86 9.61
N THR A 15 12.48 -6.76 8.95
CA THR A 15 13.55 -6.39 8.01
C THR A 15 13.04 -6.64 6.60
N CYS A 16 12.39 -5.63 6.01
CA CYS A 16 11.94 -5.72 4.62
C CYS A 16 13.13 -5.92 3.68
N ARG A 17 12.91 -6.74 2.65
CA ARG A 17 13.86 -7.00 1.56
C ARG A 17 13.43 -6.24 0.31
N ASP A 18 14.31 -6.15 -0.67
CA ASP A 18 14.00 -5.53 -1.96
C ASP A 18 12.74 -6.11 -2.60
N CYS A 19 12.57 -7.44 -2.56
CA CYS A 19 11.37 -8.09 -3.12
C CYS A 19 10.05 -7.65 -2.47
N ASP A 20 10.08 -7.29 -1.18
CA ASP A 20 8.90 -6.83 -0.45
C ASP A 20 8.54 -5.39 -0.87
N VAL A 21 9.57 -4.56 -1.14
CA VAL A 21 9.43 -3.18 -1.66
C VAL A 21 8.99 -3.19 -3.13
N ASP A 22 9.57 -4.06 -3.95
CA ASP A 22 9.20 -4.25 -5.36
C ASP A 22 7.73 -4.63 -5.48
N TYR A 23 7.28 -5.60 -4.67
CA TYR A 23 5.87 -5.96 -4.60
C TYR A 23 4.97 -4.76 -4.24
N ALA A 24 5.37 -3.95 -3.26
CA ALA A 24 4.60 -2.79 -2.84
C ALA A 24 4.53 -1.71 -3.94
N ASN A 25 5.64 -1.49 -4.65
CA ASN A 25 5.71 -0.57 -5.77
C ASN A 25 4.82 -1.03 -6.95
N ASP A 26 4.84 -2.33 -7.28
CA ASP A 26 3.98 -2.93 -8.30
C ASP A 26 2.50 -2.89 -7.89
N TYR A 27 2.22 -3.07 -6.61
CA TYR A 27 0.88 -2.95 -6.06
C TYR A 27 0.34 -1.51 -6.20
N LEU A 28 1.13 -0.51 -5.82
CA LEU A 28 0.76 0.91 -5.97
C LEU A 28 0.58 1.32 -7.43
N HIS A 29 1.44 0.81 -8.32
CA HIS A 29 1.33 1.07 -9.76
C HIS A 29 0.02 0.50 -10.33
N ARG A 30 -0.33 -0.75 -9.99
CA ARG A 30 -1.62 -1.35 -10.38
C ARG A 30 -2.81 -0.59 -9.81
N LEU A 31 -2.70 -0.07 -8.58
CA LEU A 31 -3.75 0.74 -7.97
C LEU A 31 -3.92 2.07 -8.72
N ALA A 32 -2.83 2.74 -9.09
CA ALA A 32 -2.89 3.94 -9.94
C ALA A 32 -3.53 3.66 -11.30
N ALA A 33 -3.16 2.54 -11.95
CA ALA A 33 -3.76 2.10 -13.21
C ALA A 33 -5.26 1.81 -13.06
N SER A 34 -5.72 1.32 -11.90
CA SER A 34 -7.15 1.12 -11.61
C SER A 34 -7.94 2.44 -11.56
N PHE A 35 -7.27 3.55 -11.23
CA PHE A 35 -7.79 4.91 -11.35
C PHE A 35 -7.68 5.48 -12.78
N SER A 36 -7.33 4.65 -13.77
CA SER A 36 -7.13 5.03 -15.17
C SER A 36 -6.03 6.08 -15.38
N LEU A 37 -5.03 6.11 -14.50
CA LEU A 37 -3.83 6.92 -14.68
C LEU A 37 -2.83 6.19 -15.58
N SER A 38 -2.23 6.93 -16.50
CA SER A 38 -1.03 6.47 -17.23
C SER A 38 0.23 6.83 -16.44
N ASP A 39 1.35 6.19 -16.75
CA ASP A 39 2.63 6.46 -16.08
C ASP A 39 3.04 7.95 -16.10
N ALA A 40 2.68 8.68 -17.14
CA ALA A 40 2.95 10.11 -17.28
C ALA A 40 2.06 11.00 -16.39
N ASP A 41 0.90 10.48 -15.96
CA ASP A 41 -0.06 11.22 -15.14
C ASP A 41 0.14 10.98 -13.63
N ILE A 42 1.03 10.05 -13.25
CA ILE A 42 1.30 9.68 -11.86
C ILE A 42 2.29 10.67 -11.23
N GLN A 43 1.91 11.24 -10.09
CA GLN A 43 2.72 12.19 -9.34
C GLN A 43 3.92 11.50 -8.68
N LEU A 44 5.13 11.97 -9.01
CA LEU A 44 6.38 11.62 -8.36
C LEU A 44 7.14 12.90 -7.94
N PRO A 45 7.68 12.99 -6.71
CA PRO A 45 7.57 12.01 -5.62
C PRO A 45 6.12 11.82 -5.16
N PRO A 46 5.75 10.63 -4.67
CA PRO A 46 4.37 10.36 -4.31
C PRO A 46 3.92 11.17 -3.10
N ARG A 47 2.62 11.43 -3.03
CA ARG A 47 2.00 12.05 -1.87
C ARG A 47 2.15 11.16 -0.63
N LEU A 48 2.09 11.79 0.53
CA LEU A 48 2.30 11.10 1.81
C LEU A 48 1.38 9.89 2.00
N ALA A 49 0.12 9.97 1.60
CA ALA A 49 -0.84 8.87 1.72
C ALA A 49 -0.41 7.63 0.90
N ILE A 50 0.02 7.83 -0.35
CA ILE A 50 0.54 6.77 -1.22
C ILE A 50 1.81 6.16 -0.64
N LYS A 51 2.71 7.02 -0.14
CA LYS A 51 3.95 6.59 0.52
C LYS A 51 3.67 5.74 1.75
N GLN A 52 2.69 6.12 2.58
CA GLN A 52 2.27 5.35 3.75
C GLN A 52 1.66 4.01 3.37
N LEU A 53 0.85 3.95 2.31
CA LEU A 53 0.29 2.70 1.82
C LEU A 53 1.40 1.76 1.32
N GLY A 54 2.34 2.27 0.51
CA GLY A 54 3.49 1.50 0.03
C GLY A 54 4.28 0.87 1.19
N LYS A 55 4.60 1.68 2.21
CA LYS A 55 5.28 1.20 3.43
C LYS A 55 4.50 0.07 4.11
N ALA A 56 3.19 0.25 4.28
CA ALA A 56 2.34 -0.75 4.93
C ALA A 56 2.28 -2.06 4.14
N VAL A 57 2.19 -1.99 2.81
CA VAL A 57 2.18 -3.16 1.93
C VAL A 57 3.51 -3.90 1.97
N ALA A 58 4.65 -3.20 1.90
CA ALA A 58 5.96 -3.84 1.99
C ALA A 58 6.13 -4.57 3.34
N CYS A 59 5.77 -3.92 4.44
CA CYS A 59 5.80 -4.56 5.76
C CYS A 59 4.84 -5.74 5.88
N ARG A 60 3.67 -5.68 5.22
CA ARG A 60 2.72 -6.80 5.17
C ARG A 60 3.34 -8.03 4.52
N GLU A 61 3.95 -7.87 3.34
CA GLU A 61 4.58 -8.99 2.61
C GLU A 61 5.76 -9.57 3.40
N CYS A 62 6.61 -8.70 3.96
CA CYS A 62 7.71 -9.13 4.83
C CYS A 62 7.18 -9.95 6.01
N ALA A 63 6.19 -9.43 6.75
CA ALA A 63 5.60 -10.13 7.89
C ALA A 63 4.97 -11.47 7.49
N ALA A 64 4.23 -11.52 6.37
CA ALA A 64 3.62 -12.74 5.88
C ALA A 64 4.65 -13.85 5.63
N SER A 65 5.82 -13.49 5.07
CA SER A 65 6.89 -14.45 4.78
C SER A 65 7.62 -14.96 6.04
N MET A 66 7.47 -14.25 7.17
CA MET A 66 8.12 -14.58 8.44
C MET A 66 7.18 -15.28 9.43
N VAL A 67 5.88 -15.39 9.14
CA VAL A 67 4.94 -16.12 10.01
C VAL A 67 5.42 -17.57 10.20
N GLY A 68 5.50 -18.00 11.46
CA GLY A 68 5.97 -19.31 11.89
C GLY A 68 7.47 -19.37 12.20
N SER A 69 8.22 -18.29 11.95
CA SER A 69 9.67 -18.23 12.22
C SER A 69 10.02 -17.65 13.59
N ASP A 70 9.03 -17.20 14.37
CA ASP A 70 9.25 -16.69 15.71
C ASP A 70 9.59 -17.81 16.70
N THR A 71 10.86 -17.86 17.09
CA THR A 71 11.39 -18.85 18.04
C THR A 71 10.98 -18.57 19.49
N THR A 72 10.41 -17.40 19.78
CA THR A 72 9.99 -17.00 21.13
C THR A 72 8.59 -17.48 21.51
N VAL A 73 7.84 -18.07 20.57
CA VAL A 73 6.47 -18.57 20.71
C VAL A 73 6.30 -19.64 21.82
N MET A 74 7.39 -20.29 22.24
CA MET A 74 7.38 -21.38 23.23
C MET A 74 8.13 -21.07 24.53
N VAL A 75 8.47 -19.82 24.81
CA VAL A 75 9.20 -19.47 26.03
C VAL A 75 8.28 -19.59 27.25
N ASP A 76 8.70 -20.35 28.26
CA ASP A 76 8.03 -20.57 29.56
C ASP A 76 6.71 -21.35 29.57
N GLY A 77 6.45 -22.20 28.56
CA GLY A 77 5.28 -23.08 28.55
C GLY A 77 3.94 -22.38 28.35
N SER A 78 3.96 -21.05 28.18
CA SER A 78 2.83 -20.25 27.72
C SER A 78 3.02 -19.96 26.24
N ARG A 79 2.05 -20.34 25.41
CA ARG A 79 2.10 -20.06 23.97
C ARG A 79 1.84 -18.57 23.74
N SER A 80 2.88 -17.79 23.49
CA SER A 80 2.72 -16.44 22.95
C SER A 80 2.30 -16.52 21.47
N GLU A 81 1.46 -15.59 21.01
CA GLU A 81 1.12 -15.51 19.60
C GLU A 81 2.34 -14.98 18.82
N ASP A 82 2.62 -15.59 17.68
CA ASP A 82 3.73 -15.23 16.79
C ASP A 82 3.73 -13.73 16.45
N ILE A 83 4.84 -13.05 16.74
CA ILE A 83 4.97 -11.60 16.53
C ILE A 83 4.79 -11.20 15.07
N TYR A 84 5.26 -12.01 14.12
CA TYR A 84 5.12 -11.74 12.70
C TYR A 84 3.66 -11.89 12.27
N PHE A 85 2.91 -12.82 12.87
CA PHE A 85 1.48 -12.94 12.62
C PHE A 85 0.70 -11.73 13.15
N GLN A 86 1.05 -11.22 14.33
CA GLN A 86 0.47 -9.99 14.86
C GLN A 86 0.78 -8.78 13.95
N LYS A 87 2.03 -8.63 13.53
CA LYS A 87 2.47 -7.58 12.59
C LYS A 87 1.74 -7.68 11.25
N TYR A 88 1.61 -8.89 10.71
CA TYR A 88 0.87 -9.14 9.48
C TYR A 88 -0.58 -8.64 9.58
N LYS A 89 -1.31 -9.04 10.62
CA LYS A 89 -2.70 -8.57 10.85
C LYS A 89 -2.78 -7.04 10.95
N MET A 90 -1.85 -6.43 11.68
CA MET A 90 -1.78 -4.97 11.83
C MET A 90 -1.58 -4.28 10.47
N TYR A 91 -0.64 -4.75 9.66
CA TYR A 91 -0.36 -4.16 8.36
C TYR A 91 -1.44 -4.44 7.31
N VAL A 92 -2.12 -5.60 7.36
CA VAL A 92 -3.32 -5.87 6.55
C VAL A 92 -4.40 -4.81 6.84
N GLN A 93 -4.70 -4.58 8.11
CA GLN A 93 -5.71 -3.61 8.51
C GLN A 93 -5.31 -2.19 8.12
N MET A 94 -4.06 -1.80 8.40
CA MET A 94 -3.52 -0.47 8.04
C MET A 94 -3.55 -0.22 6.53
N ALA A 95 -3.12 -1.19 5.72
CA ALA A 95 -3.15 -1.07 4.26
C ALA A 95 -4.57 -0.89 3.75
N LYS A 96 -5.52 -1.69 4.26
CA LYS A 96 -6.95 -1.58 3.89
C LYS A 96 -7.54 -0.22 4.25
N ASP A 97 -7.24 0.29 5.45
CA ASP A 97 -7.73 1.58 5.90
C ASP A 97 -7.16 2.73 5.08
N LEU A 98 -5.88 2.68 4.73
CA LEU A 98 -5.23 3.67 3.86
C LEU A 98 -5.81 3.62 2.44
N GLU A 99 -5.86 2.43 1.84
CA GLU A 99 -6.39 2.22 0.48
C GLU A 99 -7.83 2.72 0.34
N SER A 100 -8.69 2.46 1.34
CA SER A 100 -10.10 2.88 1.32
C SER A 100 -10.32 4.40 1.26
N ARG A 101 -9.30 5.18 1.62
CA ARG A 101 -9.35 6.66 1.64
C ARG A 101 -8.73 7.28 0.40
N LEU A 102 -8.05 6.48 -0.42
CA LEU A 102 -7.39 6.97 -1.62
C LEU A 102 -8.37 7.25 -2.74
N THR A 103 -8.05 8.30 -3.48
CA THR A 103 -8.79 8.76 -4.64
C THR A 103 -7.85 8.97 -5.81
N TYR A 104 -8.42 9.22 -6.99
CA TYR A 104 -7.67 9.62 -8.17
C TYR A 104 -6.66 10.75 -7.89
N ALA A 105 -7.08 11.76 -7.11
CA ALA A 105 -6.27 12.93 -6.82
C ALA A 105 -5.03 12.63 -5.96
N ASP A 106 -5.02 11.51 -5.24
CA ASP A 106 -3.86 11.11 -4.42
C ASP A 106 -2.70 10.59 -5.28
N PHE A 107 -3.01 10.07 -6.47
CA PHE A 107 -2.04 9.55 -7.43
C PHE A 107 -1.72 10.52 -8.56
N ALA A 108 -2.65 11.39 -8.96
CA ALA A 108 -2.49 12.25 -10.13
C ALA A 108 -1.58 13.48 -9.88
N VAL A 109 -0.86 13.90 -10.93
CA VAL A 109 -0.24 15.23 -10.96
C VAL A 109 -1.30 16.34 -10.94
N ASP A 110 -0.98 17.48 -10.34
CA ASP A 110 -1.93 18.60 -10.23
C ASP A 110 -2.28 19.17 -11.62
N GLY A 111 -3.56 19.48 -11.84
CA GLY A 111 -4.05 20.09 -13.09
C GLY A 111 -4.50 19.11 -14.18
N ILE A 112 -4.46 17.80 -13.93
CA ILE A 112 -5.14 16.81 -14.78
C ILE A 112 -6.58 16.64 -14.30
N ASP A 113 -7.52 17.13 -15.12
CA ASP A 113 -8.94 16.90 -14.89
C ASP A 113 -9.26 15.40 -15.07
N GLY A 114 -9.60 14.73 -13.97
CA GLY A 114 -10.15 13.37 -13.98
C GLY A 114 -11.53 13.25 -14.65
N SER A 115 -12.09 14.37 -15.13
CA SER A 115 -13.45 14.52 -15.70
C SER A 115 -13.76 13.68 -16.95
N GLY A 116 -12.84 12.84 -17.44
CA GLY A 116 -13.08 11.94 -18.57
C GLY A 116 -12.56 10.51 -18.40
N LYS A 117 -11.86 10.19 -17.30
CA LYS A 117 -11.20 8.89 -17.10
C LYS A 117 -11.91 8.00 -16.06
N GLY A 118 -12.87 8.56 -15.33
CA GLY A 118 -13.73 7.82 -14.39
C GLY A 118 -14.88 7.11 -15.10
N GLY A 119 -14.61 5.94 -15.67
CA GLY A 119 -15.65 5.04 -16.19
C GLY A 119 -16.45 4.37 -15.08
N VAL A 120 -17.33 5.11 -14.40
CA VAL A 120 -18.58 4.58 -13.82
C VAL A 120 -19.65 5.66 -13.96
N GLY A 121 -20.72 5.34 -14.69
CA GLY A 121 -21.67 6.30 -15.25
C GLY A 121 -22.29 7.28 -14.27
N VAL A 122 -22.09 8.57 -14.53
CA VAL A 122 -23.01 9.62 -14.09
C VAL A 122 -23.54 10.29 -15.36
N ILE A 123 -24.63 9.73 -15.90
CA ILE A 123 -25.42 10.42 -16.94
C ILE A 123 -26.02 11.64 -16.24
N ARG A 124 -25.46 12.83 -16.50
CA ARG A 124 -26.12 14.09 -16.17
C ARG A 124 -27.28 14.28 -17.13
N LEU A 125 -28.48 13.86 -16.71
CA LEU A 125 -29.73 14.24 -17.34
C LEU A 125 -29.98 15.73 -17.08
N SER A 126 -29.43 16.59 -17.93
CA SER A 126 -29.89 17.96 -18.06
C SER A 126 -31.28 17.92 -18.72
N ARG A 127 -32.34 18.19 -17.96
CA ARG A 127 -33.64 18.52 -18.55
C ARG A 127 -33.67 20.03 -18.83
N ALA A 128 -33.82 20.35 -20.12
CA ALA A 128 -34.27 21.63 -20.64
C ALA A 128 -35.76 21.85 -20.32
#